data_AF-A0A0F7PIW8-F1
#
_entry.id   AF-A0A0F7PIW8-F1
#
_cell.length_a   1.000
_cell.length_b   1.000
_cell.length_c   1.000
_cell.angle_alpha   90.00
_cell.angle_beta   90.00
_cell.angle_gamma   90.00
#
_symmetry.space_group_name_H-M   'P 1'
#
loop_
_entity.id
_entity.type
_entity.pdbx_description
1 polymer ?
#
loop_
_entity_poly.entity_id
_entity_poly.type
_entity_poly.pdbx_seq_one_letter_code
_entity_poly.pdbx_strand_id
1 'polypeptide(L)' 'MNQVVAEKSHHRFDIDGLRAIAVISILLFHINENWLPGGFVGVDVFFVISGFVITANLARDLRRGTFSV' A
#
# COMPACT_ATOMS: atom_id res chain seq x y z
N MET A 1 -14.14 -24.99 24.49
CA MET A 1 -13.13 -23.99 24.87
C MET A 1 -12.19 -23.78 23.67
N ASN A 2 -12.57 -22.95 22.70
CA ASN A 2 -11.68 -22.60 21.59
C ASN A 2 -11.85 -21.12 21.32
N GLN A 3 -11.06 -20.32 22.03
CA GLN A 3 -10.97 -18.88 21.76
C GLN A 3 -10.32 -18.76 20.39
N VAL A 4 -11.13 -18.48 19.37
CA VAL A 4 -10.65 -17.96 18.09
C VAL A 4 -10.04 -16.62 18.43
N VAL A 5 -8.73 -16.60 18.69
CA VAL A 5 -8.00 -15.36 18.91
C VAL A 5 -8.12 -14.59 17.60
N ALA A 6 -9.01 -13.59 17.57
CA ALA A 6 -9.13 -12.68 16.46
C ALA A 6 -7.75 -12.03 16.27
N GLU A 7 -7.05 -12.42 15.20
CA GLU A 7 -5.80 -11.79 14.84
C GLU A 7 -6.10 -10.33 14.54
N LYS A 8 -5.71 -9.44 15.46
CA LYS A 8 -5.82 -8.01 15.23
C LYS A 8 -4.83 -7.67 14.12
N SER A 9 -5.31 -7.59 12.88
CA SER A 9 -4.48 -7.10 11.77
C SER A 9 -4.08 -5.66 12.13
N HIS A 10 -2.80 -5.46 12.41
CA HIS A 10 -2.26 -4.15 12.72
C HIS A 10 -2.14 -3.39 11.40
N HIS A 11 -3.25 -2.77 10.99
CA HIS A 11 -3.31 -2.00 9.76
C HIS A 11 -2.45 -0.73 9.89
N ARG A 12 -1.57 -0.54 8.92
CA ARG A 12 -0.57 0.53 8.90
C ARG A 12 -1.11 1.72 8.12
N PHE A 13 -1.97 2.50 8.78
CA PHE A 13 -2.58 3.70 8.22
C PHE A 13 -1.55 4.73 7.73
N ASP A 14 -0.34 4.73 8.31
CA ASP A 14 0.81 5.52 7.86
C ASP A 14 1.22 5.20 6.42
N ILE A 15 1.25 3.91 6.07
CA ILE A 15 1.64 3.46 4.74
C ILE A 15 0.53 3.71 3.72
N ASP A 16 -0.72 3.51 4.10
CA ASP A 16 -1.85 3.81 3.23
C ASP A 16 -2.03 5.32 3.00
N GLY A 17 -1.71 6.15 4.00
CA GLY A 17 -1.62 7.60 3.84
C GLY A 17 -0.57 8.01 2.81
N LEU A 18 0.62 7.39 2.84
CA LEU A 18 1.67 7.66 1.86
C LEU A 18 1.24 7.26 0.43
N ARG A 19 0.53 6.14 0.29
CA ARG A 19 -0.07 5.73 -0.99
C ARG A 19 -1.12 6.74 -1.47
N ALA A 20 -1.96 7.24 -0.57
CA ALA A 20 -2.96 8.26 -0.90
C ALA A 20 -2.30 9.55 -1.41
N ILE A 21 -1.22 10.01 -0.78
CA ILE A 21 -0.45 11.18 -1.24
C ILE A 21 0.13 10.95 -2.63
N ALA A 22 0.64 9.74 -2.91
CA ALA A 22 1.14 9.38 -4.24
C ALA A 22 0.02 9.47 -5.30
N VAL A 23 -1.18 8.93 -5.01
CA VAL A 23 -2.35 9.03 -5.89
C VAL A 23 -2.81 10.47 -6.08
N ILE A 24 -2.85 11.28 -5.03
CA ILE A 24 -3.21 12.70 -5.12
C ILE A 24 -2.25 13.44 -6.06
N SER A 25 -0.94 13.17 -5.95
CA SER A 25 0.08 13.75 -6.82
C SER A 25 -0.14 13.37 -8.29
N ILE A 26 -0.51 12.12 -8.55
CA ILE A 26 -0.88 11.64 -9.91
C ILE A 26 -2.10 12.39 -10.43
N LEU A 27 -3.15 12.49 -9.62
CA LEU A 27 -4.41 13.14 -10.02
C LEU A 27 -4.21 14.63 -10.31
N LEU A 28 -3.44 15.34 -9.48
CA LEU A 28 -3.13 16.76 -9.70
C LEU A 28 -2.39 16.98 -11.03
N PHE A 29 -1.41 16.12 -11.33
CA PHE A 29 -0.69 16.16 -12.60
C PHE A 29 -1.60 15.90 -13.81
N HIS A 30 -2.55 14.97 -13.70
CA HIS A 30 -3.47 14.67 -14.80
C HIS A 30 -4.51 15.76 -15.06
N ILE A 31 -4.90 16.53 -14.04
CA ILE A 31 -5.84 17.64 -14.20
C ILE A 31 -5.16 18.82 -14.92
N ASN A 32 -3.94 19.14 -14.50
CA ASN A 32 -3.15 20.19 -15.13
C ASN A 32 -1.66 19.94 -14.89
N GLU A 33 -0.95 19.59 -15.95
CA GLU A 33 0.48 19.28 -15.90
C GLU A 33 1.33 20.45 -15.37
N ASN A 34 0.86 21.70 -15.54
CA ASN A 34 1.57 22.89 -15.05
C ASN A 34 1.45 23.12 -13.54
N TRP A 35 0.47 22.51 -12.87
CA TRP A 35 0.29 22.67 -11.41
C TRP A 35 1.31 21.86 -10.62
N LEU A 36 1.67 20.68 -11.13
CA LEU A 36 2.65 19.81 -10.50
C LEU A 36 3.50 19.10 -11.56
N PRO A 37 4.41 19.83 -12.24
CA PRO A 37 5.33 19.22 -13.20
C PRO A 37 6.22 18.22 -12.46
N GLY A 38 5.98 16.92 -12.70
CA GLY A 38 6.62 15.82 -11.96
C GLY A 38 5.67 14.94 -11.14
N GLY A 39 4.37 15.23 -11.10
CA GLY A 39 3.42 14.38 -10.35
C GLY A 39 3.29 12.94 -10.87
N PHE A 40 3.80 12.63 -12.06
CA PHE A 40 3.94 11.27 -12.58
C PHE A 40 4.84 10.37 -11.70
N VAL A 41 5.79 10.94 -10.94
CA VAL A 41 6.63 10.20 -9.96
C VAL A 41 5.77 9.52 -8.89
N GLY A 42 4.56 10.04 -8.63
CA GLY A 42 3.59 9.38 -7.76
C GLY A 42 3.25 7.96 -8.20
N VAL A 43 3.33 7.64 -9.49
CA VAL A 43 3.09 6.29 -10.02
C VAL A 43 4.16 5.32 -9.50
N ASP A 44 5.43 5.67 -9.63
CA ASP A 44 6.55 4.85 -9.17
C ASP A 44 6.49 4.65 -7.66
N VAL A 45 6.26 5.72 -6.90
CA VAL A 45 6.14 5.67 -5.44
C VAL A 45 4.98 4.78 -5.00
N PHE A 46 3.82 4.90 -5.64
CA PHE A 46 2.65 4.08 -5.33
C PHE A 46 2.95 2.59 -5.54
N PHE A 47 3.51 2.23 -6.69
CA PHE A 47 3.81 0.83 -7.01
C PHE A 47 4.89 0.24 -6.10
N VAL A 48 5.93 1.00 -5.75
CA VAL A 48 6.98 0.54 -4.81
C VAL A 48 6.39 0.26 -3.43
N ILE A 49 5.58 1.17 -2.90
CA ILE A 49 4.96 0.99 -1.57
C ILE A 49 4.00 -0.21 -1.58
N SER A 50 3.15 -0.32 -2.61
CA SER A 50 2.25 -1.46 -2.76
C SER A 50 3.02 -2.78 -2.87
N GLY A 51 4.07 -2.83 -3.68
CA GLY A 51 4.92 -4.02 -3.81
C GLY A 51 5.57 -4.42 -2.49
N PHE A 52 6.08 -3.45 -1.73
CA PHE A 52 6.65 -3.70 -0.40
C PHE A 52 5.63 -4.30 0.58
N VAL A 53 4.44 -3.71 0.67
CA VAL A 53 3.38 -4.18 1.59
C VAL A 53 2.85 -5.55 1.18
N ILE A 54 2.57 -5.75 -0.11
CA ILE A 54 2.09 -7.05 -0.63
C ILE A 54 3.12 -8.13 -0.35
N THR A 55 4.40 -7.88 -0.63
CA THR A 55 5.49 -8.83 -0.38
C THR A 55 5.64 -9.13 1.11
N ALA A 56 5.56 -8.11 1.97
CA ALA A 56 5.65 -8.29 3.42
C ALA A 56 4.50 -9.15 3.96
N ASN A 57 3.26 -8.93 3.48
CA ASN A 57 2.09 -9.71 3.84
C ASN A 57 2.21 -11.15 3.32
N LEU A 58 2.57 -11.33 2.05
CA LEU A 58 2.80 -12.65 1.46
C LEU A 58 3.85 -13.43 2.24
N ALA A 59 4.98 -12.80 2.58
CA ALA A 59 6.04 -13.43 3.37
C ALA A 59 5.57 -13.82 4.77
N ARG A 60 4.69 -13.01 5.39
CA ARG A 60 4.07 -13.33 6.69
C ARG A 60 3.14 -14.54 6.59
N ASP A 61 2.30 -14.59 5.57
CA ASP A 61 1.33 -15.68 5.38
C ASP A 61 2.02 -17.00 5.02
N LEU A 62 3.06 -16.94 4.19
CA LEU A 62 3.91 -18.09 3.87
C LEU A 62 4.59 -18.66 5.13
N ARG A 63 5.15 -17.80 6.00
CA ARG A 63 5.76 -18.25 7.27
C ARG A 63 4.76 -18.88 8.23
N ARG A 64 3.48 -18.54 8.13
CA ARG A 64 2.41 -19.05 8.99
C ARG A 64 1.71 -20.28 8.41
N GLY A 65 2.02 -20.65 7.17
CA GLY A 65 1.31 -21.70 6.45
C GLY A 65 -0.16 -21.35 6.17
N THR A 66 -0.51 -20.05 6.20
CA THR A 66 -1.88 -19.55 5.99
C THR A 66 -2.09 -18.96 4.60
N PHE A 67 -1.09 -19.05 3.72
CA PHE A 67 -1.23 -18.59 2.34
C PHE A 67 -2.25 -19.45 1.58
N SER A 68 -3.21 -18.80 0.92
CA SER A 68 -4.22 -19.43 0.05
C SER A 68 -4.19 -18.76 -1.32
N VAL A 69 -4.30 -19.57 -2.37
CA VAL A 69 -4.39 -19.14 -3.78
C VAL A 69 -5.84 -18.94 -4.18
#